data_AF-A0A3A8KX95-F1
#
_entry.id   AF-A0A3A8KX95-F1
#
_cell.length_a   1.000
_cell.length_b   1.000
_cell.length_c   1.000
_cell.angle_alpha   90.00
_cell.angle_beta   90.00
_cell.angle_gamma   90.00
#
_symmetry.space_group_name_H-M   'P 1'
#
loop_
_entity.id
_entity.type
_entity.pdbx_description
1 polymer ?
#
loop_
_entity_poly.entity_id
_entity_poly.type
_entity_poly.pdbx_seq_one_letter_code
_entity_poly.pdbx_strand_id
1 'polypeptide(L)'
;MKFHVAGFLLLGAACTVNDPVATLHSPDAGDLPDAWASHCADSGPPLLLGDPASGPLVCSGRLAETLFRRAACSCEGLSLSSPFSTDAFRSSVGPYTPGGAGGDVGVNGALSANNRVQVGGTLQVGDAAGLLLAGPLSVGGDLDSSGPLSGPAVTATVTGNARVRGDVSLAALTVGGVLTVPAEFTPGPAQAAELRREPVASVIPCDCDAASRFDPGVLIAHHSRDHDNAAIGLDPATLEDVTGERVLELPCGRFLLTRVAGPGRVTLRIRGRTALFIPGGVNLLESLTVDVPPPGELDLFLSGGFVVSGQLTLGSATHPSRVRVYVAGTEPLDVSASGLLAGNLYAPQARLNLSGNAEVFGALFVRGLEASGAVQVHHDADVLSAGAACPAP
;
A
#
# COMPACT_ATOMS: atom_id res chain seq x y z
N MET A 1 -72.64 -42.06 30.61
CA MET A 1 -72.62 -41.61 29.20
C MET A 1 -71.40 -40.72 29.04
N LYS A 2 -70.43 -40.86 28.14
CA LYS A 2 -70.16 -41.76 27.00
C LYS A 2 -68.64 -41.65 26.74
N PHE A 3 -68.01 -42.73 26.31
CA PHE A 3 -66.64 -42.81 25.78
C PHE A 3 -66.51 -42.14 24.39
N HIS A 4 -65.31 -41.64 24.05
CA HIS A 4 -64.56 -41.68 22.76
C HIS A 4 -63.34 -40.73 22.90
N VAL A 5 -62.05 -41.09 22.83
CA VAL A 5 -61.20 -41.82 21.85
C VAL A 5 -61.02 -41.10 20.50
N ALA A 6 -59.74 -41.05 20.07
CA ALA A 6 -59.15 -40.63 18.80
C ALA A 6 -58.81 -39.12 18.69
N GLY A 7 -57.65 -38.70 18.17
CA GLY A 7 -56.60 -39.40 17.43
C GLY A 7 -55.68 -38.35 16.78
N PHE A 8 -54.43 -38.76 16.57
CA PHE A 8 -53.30 -38.08 15.94
C PHE A 8 -53.62 -37.32 14.64
N LEU A 9 -52.93 -36.19 14.39
CA LEU A 9 -52.41 -35.82 13.06
C LEU A 9 -51.32 -34.74 13.15
N LEU A 10 -50.12 -35.15 12.73
CA LEU A 10 -48.96 -34.34 12.37
C LEU A 10 -49.26 -33.48 11.14
N LEU A 11 -48.87 -32.22 11.16
CA LEU A 11 -48.55 -31.45 9.95
C LEU A 11 -47.29 -30.64 10.21
N GLY A 12 -46.21 -31.09 9.56
CA GLY A 12 -44.95 -30.38 9.49
C GLY A 12 -45.10 -29.12 8.64
N ALA A 13 -44.56 -28.01 9.14
CA ALA A 13 -44.12 -26.91 8.30
C ALA A 13 -42.64 -27.12 8.02
N ALA A 14 -42.34 -27.42 6.76
CA ALA A 14 -40.99 -27.58 6.25
C ALA A 14 -40.25 -26.23 6.22
N CYS A 15 -38.96 -26.32 6.52
CA CYS A 15 -37.93 -25.31 6.42
C CYS A 15 -37.84 -24.70 5.02
N THR A 16 -37.57 -23.39 4.92
CA THR A 16 -36.55 -22.83 4.00
C THR A 16 -36.10 -21.48 4.55
N VAL A 17 -35.04 -21.49 5.36
CA VAL A 17 -34.23 -20.29 5.59
C VAL A 17 -32.78 -20.71 5.41
N ASN A 18 -32.11 -19.98 4.52
CA ASN A 18 -30.72 -20.15 4.11
C ASN A 18 -29.78 -20.37 5.29
N ASP A 19 -28.89 -21.33 5.10
CA ASP A 19 -27.72 -21.59 5.93
C ASP A 19 -26.52 -20.86 5.31
N PRO A 20 -26.10 -19.72 5.86
CA PRO A 20 -24.71 -19.31 5.83
C PRO A 20 -24.08 -19.74 7.16
N VAL A 21 -23.21 -20.74 7.10
CA VAL A 21 -22.38 -21.19 8.21
C VAL A 21 -21.64 -19.99 8.81
N ALA A 22 -22.12 -19.55 9.97
CA ALA A 22 -21.41 -18.75 10.94
C ALA A 22 -21.57 -19.43 12.30
N THR A 23 -20.49 -19.41 13.06
CA THR A 23 -20.32 -19.88 14.45
C THR A 23 -20.03 -21.38 14.62
N LEU A 24 -18.76 -21.69 14.91
CA LEU A 24 -18.47 -22.62 16.00
C LEU A 24 -18.18 -21.78 17.25
N HIS A 25 -19.24 -21.24 17.86
CA HIS A 25 -19.23 -21.02 19.29
C HIS A 25 -19.71 -22.33 19.93
N SER A 26 -18.77 -23.13 20.41
CA SER A 26 -19.11 -24.12 21.45
C SER A 26 -19.13 -23.36 22.79
N PRO A 27 -20.17 -23.47 23.63
CA PRO A 27 -20.27 -22.72 24.90
C PRO A 27 -19.22 -23.07 25.97
N ASP A 28 -18.23 -23.91 25.64
CA ASP A 28 -17.18 -24.38 26.56
C ASP A 28 -15.76 -24.08 26.04
N ALA A 29 -15.62 -23.27 24.98
CA ALA A 29 -14.31 -22.73 24.60
C ALA A 29 -13.94 -21.62 25.58
N GLY A 30 -12.92 -21.88 26.41
CA GLY A 30 -12.56 -21.08 27.57
C GLY A 30 -12.52 -19.58 27.33
N ASP A 31 -12.82 -18.84 28.40
CA ASP A 31 -12.74 -17.38 28.44
C ASP A 31 -11.46 -16.91 27.73
N LEU A 32 -11.59 -15.95 26.80
CA LEU A 32 -10.45 -15.17 26.34
C LEU A 32 -9.68 -14.74 27.60
N PRO A 33 -8.35 -14.93 27.67
CA PRO A 33 -7.62 -14.54 28.86
C PRO A 33 -7.97 -13.09 29.19
N ASP A 34 -8.37 -12.78 30.44
CA ASP A 34 -8.79 -11.42 30.83
C ASP A 34 -7.74 -10.34 30.46
N ALA A 35 -6.46 -10.74 30.43
CA ALA A 35 -5.34 -9.94 29.96
C ALA A 35 -5.39 -9.60 28.45
N TRP A 36 -5.86 -10.53 27.61
CA TRP A 36 -6.07 -10.31 26.18
C TRP A 36 -7.27 -9.39 25.94
N ALA A 37 -8.41 -9.68 26.58
CA ALA A 37 -9.62 -8.87 26.43
C ALA A 37 -9.39 -7.41 26.89
N SER A 38 -8.62 -7.20 27.97
CA SER A 38 -8.21 -5.87 28.41
C SER A 38 -7.18 -5.22 27.49
N HIS A 39 -6.22 -5.97 26.93
CA HIS A 39 -5.30 -5.46 25.91
C HIS A 39 -6.04 -5.03 24.64
N CYS A 40 -7.10 -5.75 24.27
CA CYS A 40 -7.86 -5.53 23.06
C CYS A 40 -9.04 -4.55 23.21
N ALA A 41 -9.19 -3.92 24.38
CA ALA A 41 -10.21 -2.91 24.60
C ALA A 41 -10.03 -1.71 23.65
N ASP A 42 -11.14 -1.13 23.18
CA ASP A 42 -11.16 0.06 22.31
C ASP A 42 -10.24 -0.03 21.07
N SER A 43 -10.30 -1.16 20.35
CA SER A 43 -9.49 -1.54 19.17
C SER A 43 -8.06 -2.02 19.43
N GLY A 44 -7.61 -2.00 20.69
CA GLY A 44 -6.27 -2.37 21.11
C GLY A 44 -5.27 -1.21 21.05
N PRO A 45 -4.15 -1.29 21.79
CA PRO A 45 -3.09 -0.29 21.76
C PRO A 45 -2.41 -0.26 20.39
N PRO A 46 -1.61 0.79 20.10
CA PRO A 46 -0.74 0.80 18.93
C PRO A 46 0.10 -0.48 18.85
N LEU A 47 0.22 -1.04 17.64
CA LEU A 47 1.02 -2.23 17.42
C LEU A 47 2.50 -1.89 17.60
N LEU A 48 3.11 -2.47 18.62
CA LEU A 48 4.54 -2.44 18.85
C LEU A 48 5.15 -3.72 18.25
N LEU A 49 6.07 -3.54 17.31
CA LEU A 49 6.65 -4.59 16.50
C LEU A 49 8.15 -4.73 16.79
N GLY A 50 8.63 -5.97 16.78
CA GLY A 50 10.05 -6.29 16.95
C GLY A 50 10.34 -7.11 18.19
N ASP A 51 11.61 -7.41 18.38
CA ASP A 51 12.09 -8.20 19.52
C ASP A 51 12.68 -7.25 20.57
N PRO A 52 12.09 -7.15 21.78
CA PRO A 52 12.60 -6.29 22.84
C PRO A 52 14.00 -6.70 23.33
N ALA A 53 14.44 -7.94 23.07
CA ALA A 53 15.80 -8.39 23.36
C ALA A 53 16.83 -7.90 22.34
N SER A 54 16.38 -7.52 21.13
CA SER A 54 17.22 -7.04 20.03
C SER A 54 17.32 -5.51 19.94
N GLY A 55 16.41 -4.78 20.60
CA GLY A 55 16.35 -3.33 20.56
C GLY A 55 14.98 -2.77 20.97
N PRO A 56 14.77 -1.46 20.85
CA PRO A 56 13.48 -0.84 21.12
C PRO A 56 12.43 -1.32 20.12
N LEU A 57 11.20 -1.53 20.60
CA LEU A 57 10.06 -1.88 19.75
C LEU A 57 9.70 -0.72 18.82
N VAL A 58 9.35 -1.05 17.59
CA VAL A 58 8.91 -0.11 16.56
C VAL A 58 7.39 0.01 16.60
N CYS A 59 6.87 1.21 16.83
CA CYS A 59 5.43 1.44 16.69
C CYS A 59 5.04 1.45 15.20
N SER A 60 4.10 0.60 14.79
CA SER A 60 3.73 0.45 13.38
C SER A 60 3.14 1.72 12.77
N GLY A 61 2.39 2.50 13.58
CA GLY A 61 1.89 3.82 13.20
C GLY A 61 3.00 4.78 12.80
N ARG A 62 4.01 4.92 13.67
CA ARG A 62 5.17 5.78 13.42
C ARG A 62 6.01 5.29 12.25
N LEU A 63 6.14 3.98 12.09
CA LEU A 63 6.80 3.39 10.92
C LEU A 63 6.05 3.74 9.62
N ALA A 64 4.72 3.72 9.63
CA ALA A 64 3.94 4.10 8.46
C ALA A 64 4.15 5.57 8.08
N GLU A 65 4.18 6.47 9.06
CA GLU A 65 4.45 7.91 8.84
C GLU A 65 5.81 8.16 8.18
N THR A 66 6.82 7.36 8.52
CA THR A 66 8.16 7.52 7.95
C THR A 66 8.26 6.94 6.54
N LEU A 67 7.64 5.79 6.29
CA LEU A 67 7.76 5.09 5.01
C LEU A 67 6.83 5.64 3.92
N PHE A 68 5.62 6.11 4.27
CA PHE A 68 4.58 6.47 3.30
C PHE A 68 4.37 7.98 3.14
N ARG A 69 5.48 8.72 3.11
CA ARG A 69 5.49 10.20 2.97
C ARG A 69 5.03 10.71 1.60
N ARG A 70 5.02 9.84 0.60
CA ARG A 70 4.82 10.15 -0.82
C ARG A 70 3.75 9.23 -1.40
N ALA A 71 3.10 9.65 -2.48
CA ALA A 71 2.21 8.78 -3.25
C ALA A 71 3.00 7.60 -3.84
N ALA A 72 4.18 7.89 -4.39
CA ALA A 72 5.07 6.87 -4.94
C ALA A 72 6.53 7.15 -4.57
N CYS A 73 7.23 6.12 -4.15
CA CYS A 73 8.66 6.07 -3.96
C CYS A 73 9.24 4.85 -4.69
N SER A 74 10.27 5.06 -5.51
CA SER A 74 10.99 3.99 -6.19
C SER A 74 12.49 4.06 -5.93
N CYS A 75 13.08 2.92 -5.53
CA CYS A 75 14.52 2.79 -5.26
C CYS A 75 15.39 2.75 -6.51
N GLU A 76 14.84 2.24 -7.62
CA GLU A 76 15.40 2.21 -8.95
C GLU A 76 14.57 3.17 -9.82
N GLY A 77 14.42 2.87 -11.11
CA GLY A 77 13.71 3.72 -12.06
C GLY A 77 12.19 3.46 -12.13
N LEU A 78 11.50 4.42 -12.73
CA LEU A 78 10.11 4.29 -13.19
C LEU A 78 10.10 4.13 -14.72
N SER A 79 9.45 3.09 -15.23
CA SER A 79 9.25 2.86 -16.66
C SER A 79 7.76 2.81 -16.99
N LEU A 80 7.26 3.82 -17.69
CA LEU A 80 5.84 4.07 -17.88
C LEU A 80 5.49 4.09 -19.36
N SER A 81 4.66 3.15 -19.82
CA SER A 81 4.19 3.11 -21.21
C SER A 81 2.77 3.66 -21.40
N SER A 82 2.09 3.94 -20.30
CA SER A 82 0.72 4.47 -20.21
C SER A 82 0.65 5.65 -19.25
N PRO A 83 -0.48 6.39 -19.20
CA PRO A 83 -0.60 7.55 -18.32
C PRO A 83 -0.34 7.20 -16.85
N PHE A 84 0.44 8.03 -16.19
CA PHE A 84 0.69 7.95 -14.75
C PHE A 84 0.23 9.25 -14.10
N SER A 85 -0.61 9.16 -13.07
CA SER A 85 -1.03 10.32 -12.30
C SER A 85 -1.01 10.08 -10.80
N THR A 86 -0.61 11.11 -10.05
CA THR A 86 -0.75 11.14 -8.60
C THR A 86 -1.49 12.38 -8.14
N ASP A 87 -2.27 12.22 -7.07
CA ASP A 87 -2.87 13.31 -6.30
C ASP A 87 -2.93 12.92 -4.82
N ALA A 88 -3.55 13.76 -3.98
CA ALA A 88 -3.73 13.44 -2.58
C ALA A 88 -5.09 13.91 -2.03
N PHE A 89 -5.52 13.24 -0.96
CA PHE A 89 -6.69 13.58 -0.17
C PHE A 89 -6.46 13.21 1.31
N ARG A 90 -7.46 13.47 2.15
CA ARG A 90 -7.50 12.98 3.53
C ARG A 90 -8.82 12.27 3.76
N SER A 91 -8.77 10.97 3.98
CA SER A 91 -9.96 10.15 4.16
C SER A 91 -10.79 10.54 5.41
N SER A 92 -10.12 11.11 6.42
CA SER A 92 -10.68 11.63 7.65
C SER A 92 -11.52 12.89 7.47
N VAL A 93 -11.31 13.63 6.38
CA VAL A 93 -12.05 14.86 6.05
C VAL A 93 -13.27 14.56 5.18
N GLY A 94 -13.19 13.54 4.33
CA GLY A 94 -14.28 13.14 3.46
C GLY A 94 -13.85 12.13 2.38
N PRO A 95 -14.81 11.69 1.54
CA PRO A 95 -14.50 10.82 0.42
C PRO A 95 -13.57 11.50 -0.58
N TYR A 96 -12.79 10.69 -1.30
CA TYR A 96 -11.91 11.18 -2.36
C TYR A 96 -12.66 11.99 -3.42
N THR A 97 -12.03 13.10 -3.83
CA THR A 97 -12.45 13.95 -4.95
C THR A 97 -11.28 14.13 -5.90
N PRO A 98 -11.43 13.87 -7.21
CA PRO A 98 -10.30 13.92 -8.12
C PRO A 98 -9.56 15.25 -8.20
N GLY A 99 -8.23 15.15 -8.31
CA GLY A 99 -7.36 16.31 -8.57
C GLY A 99 -6.97 17.10 -7.33
N GLY A 100 -6.95 16.47 -6.15
CA GLY A 100 -6.45 17.10 -4.93
C GLY A 100 -4.97 17.48 -5.02
N ALA A 101 -4.56 18.54 -4.33
CA ALA A 101 -3.16 18.95 -4.31
C ALA A 101 -2.31 17.99 -3.44
N GLY A 102 -1.08 17.71 -3.88
CA GLY A 102 -0.17 16.78 -3.21
C GLY A 102 0.03 15.48 -4.01
N GLY A 103 0.43 14.41 -3.33
CA GLY A 103 0.77 13.15 -4.00
C GLY A 103 2.17 13.18 -4.58
N ASP A 104 3.14 13.52 -3.74
CA ASP A 104 4.54 13.63 -4.12
C ASP A 104 5.08 12.31 -4.69
N VAL A 105 6.05 12.41 -5.60
CA VAL A 105 6.69 11.26 -6.25
C VAL A 105 8.20 11.38 -6.12
N GLY A 106 8.82 10.33 -5.60
CA GLY A 106 10.27 10.18 -5.49
C GLY A 106 10.77 9.00 -6.32
N VAL A 107 11.82 9.21 -7.10
CA VAL A 107 12.50 8.17 -7.87
C VAL A 107 13.99 8.32 -7.64
N ASN A 108 14.64 7.31 -7.06
CA ASN A 108 16.09 7.33 -6.92
C ASN A 108 16.80 7.04 -8.25
N GLY A 109 16.19 6.19 -9.10
CA GLY A 109 16.63 5.93 -10.48
C GLY A 109 16.11 6.95 -11.50
N ALA A 110 16.24 6.62 -12.78
CA ALA A 110 15.73 7.44 -13.88
C ALA A 110 14.22 7.29 -14.07
N LEU A 111 13.57 8.30 -14.64
CA LEU A 111 12.16 8.24 -15.03
C LEU A 111 12.07 8.21 -16.56
N SER A 112 11.56 7.11 -17.12
CA SER A 112 11.27 6.96 -18.54
C SER A 112 9.77 6.83 -18.76
N ALA A 113 9.17 7.75 -19.52
CA ALA A 113 7.74 7.75 -19.79
C ALA A 113 7.43 7.96 -21.28
N ASN A 114 6.71 7.01 -21.88
CA ASN A 114 6.24 7.09 -23.26
C ASN A 114 4.87 7.78 -23.39
N ASN A 115 4.29 8.22 -22.27
CA ASN A 115 2.97 8.81 -22.21
C ASN A 115 2.95 9.93 -21.15
N ARG A 116 1.77 10.53 -20.90
CA ARG A 116 1.59 11.61 -19.93
C ARG A 116 1.99 11.19 -18.52
N VAL A 117 2.74 12.06 -17.86
CA VAL A 117 3.03 12.00 -16.42
C VAL A 117 2.43 13.22 -15.74
N GLN A 118 1.59 13.02 -14.73
CA GLN A 118 0.99 14.08 -13.94
C GLN A 118 1.25 13.84 -12.46
N VAL A 119 2.01 14.72 -11.81
CA VAL A 119 2.26 14.65 -10.38
C VAL A 119 1.57 15.83 -9.72
N GLY A 120 0.58 15.58 -8.87
CA GLY A 120 -0.16 16.64 -8.17
C GLY A 120 0.68 17.43 -7.16
N GLY A 121 1.80 16.83 -6.72
CA GLY A 121 2.73 17.38 -5.74
C GLY A 121 4.12 17.60 -6.33
N THR A 122 5.13 17.37 -5.51
CA THR A 122 6.55 17.49 -5.87
C THR A 122 7.04 16.23 -6.59
N LEU A 123 7.83 16.40 -7.66
CA LEU A 123 8.51 15.31 -8.36
C LEU A 123 10.03 15.41 -8.13
N GLN A 124 10.64 14.35 -7.64
CA GLN A 124 12.09 14.28 -7.43
C GLN A 124 12.67 13.05 -8.13
N VAL A 125 13.70 13.26 -8.96
CA VAL A 125 14.41 12.23 -9.71
C VAL A 125 15.90 12.29 -9.38
N GLY A 126 16.42 11.21 -8.79
CA GLY A 126 17.75 11.15 -8.18
C GLY A 126 18.87 10.71 -9.12
N ASP A 127 18.54 10.09 -10.25
CA ASP A 127 19.55 9.53 -11.16
C ASP A 127 20.09 10.59 -12.13
N ALA A 128 21.36 10.43 -12.51
CA ALA A 128 22.05 11.33 -13.43
C ALA A 128 21.51 11.24 -14.87
N ALA A 129 20.81 10.18 -15.25
CA ALA A 129 20.10 10.09 -16.53
C ALA A 129 18.83 10.96 -16.55
N GLY A 130 18.30 11.36 -15.39
CA GLY A 130 17.19 12.29 -15.28
C GLY A 130 15.86 11.74 -15.83
N LEU A 131 15.17 12.58 -16.61
CA LEU A 131 13.86 12.27 -17.18
C LEU A 131 13.95 12.08 -18.69
N LEU A 132 13.43 10.95 -19.19
CA LEU A 132 13.21 10.66 -20.60
C LEU A 132 11.71 10.63 -20.89
N LEU A 133 11.23 11.57 -21.68
CA LEU A 133 9.81 11.81 -21.91
C LEU A 133 9.47 11.72 -23.40
N ALA A 134 8.42 10.98 -23.73
CA ALA A 134 7.75 11.02 -25.03
C ALA A 134 6.31 11.56 -24.96
N GLY A 135 5.83 11.88 -23.74
CA GLY A 135 4.54 12.51 -23.48
C GLY A 135 4.65 13.70 -22.52
N PRO A 136 3.59 14.51 -22.37
CA PRO A 136 3.63 15.72 -21.55
C PRO A 136 3.85 15.43 -20.07
N LEU A 137 4.60 16.31 -19.40
CA LEU A 137 4.83 16.29 -17.95
C LEU A 137 4.10 17.46 -17.28
N SER A 138 3.38 17.19 -16.20
CA SER A 138 2.80 18.23 -15.33
C SER A 138 3.18 17.94 -13.88
N VAL A 139 3.73 18.94 -13.18
CA VAL A 139 4.11 18.86 -11.76
C VAL A 139 3.42 20.00 -11.00
N GLY A 140 2.59 19.66 -10.02
CA GLY A 140 1.79 20.60 -9.23
C GLY A 140 2.59 21.34 -8.14
N GLY A 141 3.70 20.75 -7.68
CA GLY A 141 4.66 21.34 -6.74
C GLY A 141 6.00 21.68 -7.40
N ASP A 142 7.09 21.37 -6.71
CA ASP A 142 8.46 21.56 -7.20
C ASP A 142 8.94 20.36 -8.03
N LEU A 143 9.88 20.60 -8.95
CA LEU A 143 10.62 19.57 -9.70
C LEU A 143 12.10 19.63 -9.32
N ASP A 144 12.65 18.55 -8.77
CA ASP A 144 14.10 18.37 -8.61
C ASP A 144 14.58 17.20 -9.48
N SER A 145 15.45 17.46 -10.45
CA SER A 145 16.08 16.43 -11.29
C SER A 145 17.60 16.48 -11.13
N SER A 146 18.18 15.34 -10.75
CA SER A 146 19.63 15.15 -10.66
C SER A 146 20.30 14.89 -12.02
N GLY A 147 19.50 14.84 -13.09
CA GLY A 147 19.94 14.70 -14.48
C GLY A 147 19.17 15.60 -15.46
N PRO A 148 19.31 15.38 -16.77
CA PRO A 148 18.66 16.19 -17.80
C PRO A 148 17.15 15.96 -17.89
N LEU A 149 16.45 16.89 -18.55
CA LEU A 149 15.07 16.69 -19.03
C LEU A 149 15.12 16.46 -20.55
N SER A 150 14.84 15.25 -21.01
CA SER A 150 14.99 14.85 -22.41
C SER A 150 13.64 14.49 -23.03
N GLY A 151 13.26 15.19 -24.11
CA GLY A 151 12.00 14.97 -24.80
C GLY A 151 11.76 16.10 -25.82
N PRO A 152 12.47 16.10 -26.97
CA PRO A 152 12.54 17.28 -27.84
C PRO A 152 11.19 17.70 -28.44
N ALA A 153 10.20 16.80 -28.47
CA ALA A 153 8.83 17.08 -28.91
C ALA A 153 7.83 17.25 -27.75
N VAL A 154 8.31 17.25 -26.50
CA VAL A 154 7.49 17.25 -25.29
C VAL A 154 7.39 18.64 -24.68
N THR A 155 6.21 18.96 -24.16
CA THR A 155 6.00 20.11 -23.29
C THR A 155 5.92 19.67 -21.83
N ALA A 156 6.51 20.47 -20.93
CA ALA A 156 6.44 20.25 -19.50
C ALA A 156 5.99 21.51 -18.75
N THR A 157 5.19 21.33 -17.70
CA THR A 157 4.74 22.40 -16.80
C THR A 157 5.09 22.05 -15.36
N VAL A 158 5.69 22.99 -14.65
CA VAL A 158 5.97 22.93 -13.21
C VAL A 158 5.35 24.15 -12.56
N THR A 159 4.39 23.96 -11.65
CA THR A 159 3.72 25.07 -10.97
C THR A 159 4.67 25.79 -9.99
N GLY A 160 5.51 25.03 -9.28
CA GLY A 160 6.51 25.55 -8.34
C GLY A 160 7.85 25.89 -8.98
N ASN A 161 8.92 25.60 -8.26
CA ASN A 161 10.30 25.76 -8.71
C ASN A 161 10.77 24.51 -9.46
N ALA A 162 11.73 24.69 -10.37
CA ALA A 162 12.40 23.59 -11.05
C ALA A 162 13.91 23.69 -10.86
N ARG A 163 14.54 22.62 -10.38
CA ARG A 163 16.00 22.46 -10.30
C ARG A 163 16.42 21.30 -11.18
N VAL A 164 17.23 21.57 -12.19
CA VAL A 164 17.65 20.56 -13.18
C VAL A 164 19.17 20.54 -13.25
N ARG A 165 19.78 19.42 -12.87
CA ARG A 165 21.21 19.17 -12.95
C ARG A 165 21.58 18.52 -14.30
N GLY A 166 21.22 19.18 -15.39
CA GLY A 166 21.47 18.69 -16.74
C GLY A 166 20.84 19.58 -17.81
N ASP A 167 21.02 19.21 -19.07
CA ASP A 167 20.38 19.91 -20.19
C ASP A 167 18.85 19.77 -20.14
N VAL A 168 18.16 20.86 -20.47
CA VAL A 168 16.72 20.86 -20.73
C VAL A 168 16.53 20.81 -22.25
N SER A 169 16.23 19.61 -22.75
CA SER A 169 15.97 19.31 -24.16
C SER A 169 14.49 18.98 -24.36
N LEU A 170 13.65 20.00 -24.20
CA LEU A 170 12.19 19.94 -24.36
C LEU A 170 11.72 20.90 -25.47
N ALA A 171 10.53 20.67 -26.02
CA ALA A 171 9.91 21.62 -26.96
C ALA A 171 9.53 22.93 -26.26
N ALA A 172 9.05 22.83 -25.02
CA ALA A 172 8.80 23.95 -24.12
C ALA A 172 8.81 23.48 -22.66
N LEU A 173 9.34 24.33 -21.77
CA LEU A 173 9.24 24.14 -20.32
C LEU A 173 8.64 25.41 -19.70
N THR A 174 7.54 25.28 -18.97
CA THR A 174 6.95 26.38 -18.20
C THR A 174 7.13 26.13 -16.72
N VAL A 175 7.76 27.07 -16.01
CA VAL A 175 8.01 27.03 -14.56
C VAL A 175 7.35 28.25 -13.92
N GLY A 176 6.46 28.04 -12.95
CA GLY A 176 5.78 29.14 -12.26
C GLY A 176 6.71 29.94 -11.34
N GLY A 177 7.70 29.27 -10.75
CA GLY A 177 8.72 29.85 -9.87
C GLY A 177 10.08 30.04 -10.54
N VAL A 178 11.13 29.69 -9.80
CA VAL A 178 12.53 29.81 -10.24
C VAL A 178 12.96 28.53 -10.96
N LEU A 179 13.54 28.67 -12.15
CA LEU A 179 14.27 27.60 -12.82
C LEU A 179 15.76 27.72 -12.47
N THR A 180 16.34 26.71 -11.83
CA THR A 180 17.77 26.63 -11.52
C THR A 180 18.43 25.55 -12.37
N VAL A 181 19.42 25.94 -13.17
CA VAL A 181 20.20 25.05 -14.05
C VAL A 181 21.68 25.43 -13.95
N PRO A 182 22.62 24.50 -13.70
CA PRO A 182 24.05 24.82 -13.66
C PRO A 182 24.56 25.54 -14.92
N ALA A 183 25.60 26.35 -14.77
CA ALA A 183 26.08 27.27 -15.80
C ALA A 183 26.58 26.56 -17.07
N GLU A 184 26.98 25.30 -16.96
CA GLU A 184 27.48 24.42 -18.01
C GLU A 184 26.38 23.77 -18.87
N PHE A 185 25.11 23.75 -18.43
CA PHE A 185 24.00 23.08 -19.12
C PHE A 185 23.05 24.06 -19.80
N THR A 186 22.34 23.62 -20.83
CA THR A 186 21.41 24.47 -21.59
C THR A 186 20.01 24.45 -20.94
N PRO A 187 19.39 25.61 -20.62
CA PRO A 187 18.06 25.64 -20.02
C PRO A 187 16.92 25.40 -21.02
N GLY A 188 17.22 25.19 -22.30
CA GLY A 188 16.24 24.95 -23.36
C GLY A 188 15.31 26.15 -23.60
N PRO A 189 14.21 25.96 -24.34
CA PRO A 189 13.15 26.95 -24.51
C PRO A 189 12.26 27.03 -23.25
N ALA A 190 12.86 27.38 -22.11
CA ALA A 190 12.15 27.49 -20.84
C ALA A 190 11.61 28.91 -20.58
N GLN A 191 10.42 28.97 -20.02
CA GLN A 191 9.79 30.16 -19.48
C GLN A 191 9.69 29.99 -17.96
N ALA A 192 10.33 30.88 -17.21
CA ALA A 192 10.32 30.88 -15.75
C ALA A 192 10.18 32.31 -15.22
N ALA A 193 9.70 32.48 -13.98
CA ALA A 193 9.68 33.79 -13.34
C ALA A 193 11.11 34.34 -13.14
N GLU A 194 12.06 33.43 -12.87
CA GLU A 194 13.48 33.74 -12.77
C GLU A 194 14.29 32.53 -13.27
N LEU A 195 15.38 32.77 -14.00
CA LEU A 195 16.36 31.76 -14.38
C LEU A 195 17.64 31.97 -13.57
N ARG A 196 18.03 30.98 -12.75
CA ARG A 196 19.28 30.97 -11.99
C ARG A 196 20.29 30.00 -12.58
N ARG A 197 21.52 30.48 -12.72
CA ARG A 197 22.66 29.73 -13.27
C ARG A 197 23.60 29.31 -12.15
N GLU A 198 23.13 28.39 -11.32
CA GLU A 198 23.76 27.99 -10.06
C GLU A 198 23.89 26.45 -9.95
N PRO A 199 24.85 25.93 -9.17
CA PRO A 199 24.96 24.51 -8.92
C PRO A 199 23.69 23.93 -8.30
N VAL A 200 23.24 22.79 -8.82
CA VAL A 200 22.10 22.02 -8.30
C VAL A 200 22.63 20.75 -7.61
N ALA A 201 22.25 20.52 -6.35
CA ALA A 201 22.63 19.32 -5.62
C ALA A 201 21.86 18.09 -6.14
N SER A 202 22.48 16.90 -6.07
CA SER A 202 21.78 15.64 -6.32
C SER A 202 20.77 15.39 -5.20
N VAL A 203 19.65 14.74 -5.52
CA VAL A 203 18.62 14.34 -4.55
C VAL A 203 18.55 12.82 -4.44
N ILE A 204 18.28 12.31 -3.23
CA ILE A 204 17.93 10.90 -2.99
C ILE A 204 16.55 10.90 -2.33
N PRO A 205 15.47 10.85 -3.13
CA PRO A 205 14.13 11.09 -2.62
C PRO A 205 13.53 9.94 -1.79
N CYS A 206 14.05 8.71 -1.93
CA CYS A 206 13.57 7.50 -1.26
C CYS A 206 14.67 6.85 -0.40
N ASP A 207 14.36 6.52 0.86
CA ASP A 207 15.28 5.88 1.79
C ASP A 207 15.37 4.36 1.52
N CYS A 208 16.18 4.01 0.52
CA CYS A 208 16.33 2.65 0.02
C CYS A 208 17.66 1.99 0.42
N ASP A 209 18.49 2.70 1.18
CA ASP A 209 19.80 2.20 1.58
C ASP A 209 19.65 0.93 2.42
N ALA A 210 20.44 -0.10 2.09
CA ALA A 210 20.29 -1.41 2.71
C ALA A 210 20.57 -1.41 4.22
N ALA A 211 21.34 -0.44 4.73
CA ALA A 211 21.68 -0.33 6.14
C ALA A 211 20.64 0.46 6.95
N SER A 212 19.87 1.36 6.34
CA SER A 212 18.82 2.15 7.01
C SER A 212 17.40 1.68 6.72
N ARG A 213 17.17 0.96 5.62
CA ARG A 213 15.83 0.52 5.25
C ARG A 213 15.22 -0.40 6.30
N PHE A 214 13.92 -0.30 6.45
CA PHE A 214 13.15 -1.24 7.25
C PHE A 214 13.15 -2.63 6.59
N ASP A 215 13.44 -3.68 7.37
CA ASP A 215 13.41 -5.07 6.91
C ASP A 215 12.20 -5.81 7.50
N PRO A 216 11.13 -6.02 6.72
CA PRO A 216 9.96 -6.77 7.18
C PRO A 216 10.29 -8.23 7.54
N GLY A 217 11.35 -8.82 6.97
CA GLY A 217 11.74 -10.21 7.18
C GLY A 217 12.14 -10.50 8.63
N VAL A 218 12.73 -9.52 9.31
CA VAL A 218 13.08 -9.63 10.74
C VAL A 218 11.83 -9.79 11.60
N LEU A 219 10.78 -9.01 11.33
CA LEU A 219 9.51 -9.13 12.04
C LEU A 219 8.81 -10.45 11.77
N ILE A 220 8.79 -10.88 10.52
CA ILE A 220 8.19 -12.17 10.13
C ILE A 220 8.91 -13.32 10.85
N ALA A 221 10.25 -13.30 10.90
CA ALA A 221 11.03 -14.33 11.58
C ALA A 221 10.76 -14.37 13.09
N HIS A 222 10.61 -13.21 13.74
CA HIS A 222 10.27 -13.12 15.16
C HIS A 222 8.84 -13.61 15.44
N HIS A 223 7.86 -13.05 14.73
CA HIS A 223 6.43 -13.36 14.93
C HIS A 223 5.99 -14.71 14.34
N SER A 224 6.90 -15.45 13.69
CA SER A 224 6.71 -16.88 13.44
C SER A 224 6.79 -17.73 14.72
N ARG A 225 7.27 -17.15 15.83
CA ARG A 225 7.38 -17.82 17.14
C ARG A 225 6.63 -17.08 18.25
N ASP A 226 6.59 -15.75 18.19
CA ASP A 226 5.81 -14.90 19.11
C ASP A 226 4.56 -14.35 18.42
N HIS A 227 3.43 -15.03 18.60
CA HIS A 227 2.15 -14.62 18.02
C HIS A 227 0.99 -15.01 18.92
N ASP A 228 -0.15 -14.41 18.68
CA ASP A 228 -1.33 -14.48 19.52
C ASP A 228 -2.38 -15.49 19.02
N ASN A 229 -2.03 -16.33 18.03
CA ASN A 229 -2.94 -17.37 17.51
C ASN A 229 -3.61 -18.22 18.61
N ALA A 230 -2.85 -18.59 19.65
CA ALA A 230 -3.36 -19.40 20.75
C ALA A 230 -4.49 -18.70 21.53
N ALA A 231 -4.53 -17.36 21.56
CA ALA A 231 -5.56 -16.59 22.25
C ALA A 231 -6.95 -16.76 21.60
N ILE A 232 -7.01 -17.12 20.31
CA ILE A 232 -8.27 -17.33 19.57
C ILE A 232 -8.39 -18.73 18.96
N GLY A 233 -7.46 -19.64 19.27
CA GLY A 233 -7.42 -20.99 18.68
C GLY A 233 -7.18 -21.00 17.16
N LEU A 234 -6.45 -20.02 16.62
CA LEU A 234 -6.16 -19.95 15.18
C LEU A 234 -5.07 -20.96 14.79
N ASP A 235 -5.45 -21.97 14.01
CA ASP A 235 -4.47 -22.84 13.34
C ASP A 235 -3.73 -22.06 12.23
N PRO A 236 -2.39 -21.93 12.31
CA PRO A 236 -1.60 -21.27 11.26
C PRO A 236 -1.83 -21.83 9.86
N ALA A 237 -2.19 -23.11 9.72
CA ALA A 237 -2.38 -23.79 8.44
C ALA A 237 -3.81 -23.69 7.89
N THR A 238 -4.72 -23.00 8.58
CA THR A 238 -6.17 -22.98 8.25
C THR A 238 -6.50 -22.49 6.83
N LEU A 239 -5.59 -21.74 6.20
CA LEU A 239 -5.75 -21.21 4.84
C LEU A 239 -4.75 -21.78 3.82
N GLU A 240 -4.08 -22.91 4.08
CA GLU A 240 -3.08 -23.46 3.14
C GLU A 240 -3.70 -24.10 1.89
N ASP A 241 -4.89 -24.68 1.98
CA ASP A 241 -5.56 -25.41 0.88
C ASP A 241 -7.06 -25.06 0.78
N VAL A 242 -7.33 -23.79 0.55
CA VAL A 242 -8.69 -23.24 0.49
C VAL A 242 -9.43 -23.76 -0.75
N THR A 243 -10.52 -24.48 -0.51
CA THR A 243 -11.53 -24.86 -1.50
C THR A 243 -12.85 -24.16 -1.22
N GLY A 244 -13.53 -23.66 -2.24
CA GLY A 244 -14.77 -22.88 -2.06
C GLY A 244 -14.51 -21.56 -1.36
N GLU A 245 -15.47 -21.06 -0.58
CA GLU A 245 -15.33 -19.79 0.14
C GLU A 245 -14.89 -20.00 1.59
N ARG A 246 -13.95 -19.15 2.04
CA ARG A 246 -13.47 -19.08 3.42
C ARG A 246 -13.47 -17.64 3.90
N VAL A 247 -13.99 -17.43 5.11
CA VAL A 247 -13.96 -16.15 5.81
C VAL A 247 -13.19 -16.34 7.11
N LEU A 248 -12.16 -15.54 7.32
CA LEU A 248 -11.39 -15.49 8.56
C LEU A 248 -11.55 -14.11 9.18
N GLU A 249 -12.16 -14.05 10.36
CA GLU A 249 -12.24 -12.81 11.14
C GLU A 249 -11.08 -12.74 12.13
N LEU A 250 -10.36 -11.61 12.13
CA LEU A 250 -9.26 -11.35 13.05
C LEU A 250 -9.61 -10.20 13.99
N PRO A 251 -9.59 -10.41 15.31
CA PRO A 251 -9.69 -9.31 16.29
C PRO A 251 -8.36 -8.53 16.34
N CYS A 252 -8.21 -7.60 17.27
CA CYS A 252 -6.88 -7.04 17.52
C CYS A 252 -5.90 -8.12 17.96
N GLY A 253 -4.63 -7.98 17.58
CA GLY A 253 -3.59 -8.95 17.88
C GLY A 253 -2.54 -9.13 16.78
N ARG A 254 -1.57 -10.01 17.05
CA ARG A 254 -0.48 -10.37 16.14
C ARG A 254 -0.68 -11.83 15.73
N PHE A 255 -1.10 -12.10 14.50
CA PHE A 255 -1.45 -13.45 14.04
C PHE A 255 -0.51 -13.95 12.96
N LEU A 256 -0.34 -15.27 12.93
CA LEU A 256 0.45 -15.98 11.94
C LEU A 256 -0.46 -16.88 11.09
N LEU A 257 -0.30 -16.81 9.78
CA LEU A 257 -0.72 -17.84 8.85
C LEU A 257 0.52 -18.35 8.13
N THR A 258 0.68 -19.66 7.98
CA THR A 258 1.84 -20.20 7.26
C THR A 258 1.82 -19.80 5.79
N ARG A 259 0.64 -19.87 5.15
CA ARG A 259 0.37 -19.46 3.77
C ARG A 259 -1.14 -19.22 3.59
N VAL A 260 -1.51 -18.42 2.60
CA VAL A 260 -2.90 -18.34 2.10
C VAL A 260 -2.95 -18.84 0.67
N ALA A 261 -3.59 -19.96 0.42
CA ALA A 261 -3.60 -20.54 -0.90
C ALA A 261 -4.68 -21.57 -1.16
N GLY A 262 -4.85 -21.90 -2.44
CA GLY A 262 -5.80 -22.89 -2.92
C GLY A 262 -6.61 -22.40 -4.11
N PRO A 263 -7.48 -23.25 -4.68
CA PRO A 263 -8.34 -22.88 -5.78
C PRO A 263 -9.49 -21.95 -5.39
N GLY A 264 -9.81 -21.79 -4.10
CA GLY A 264 -10.98 -21.07 -3.63
C GLY A 264 -10.80 -19.57 -3.37
N ARG A 265 -11.75 -19.03 -2.60
CA ARG A 265 -11.90 -17.60 -2.27
C ARG A 265 -11.65 -17.39 -0.78
N VAL A 266 -10.91 -16.33 -0.45
CA VAL A 266 -10.62 -15.95 0.93
C VAL A 266 -11.09 -14.53 1.20
N THR A 267 -11.81 -14.35 2.30
CA THR A 267 -12.10 -13.04 2.89
C THR A 267 -11.46 -12.94 4.26
N LEU A 268 -10.50 -12.02 4.41
CA LEU A 268 -9.94 -11.62 5.71
C LEU A 268 -10.72 -10.43 6.23
N ARG A 269 -11.31 -10.54 7.43
CA ARG A 269 -12.12 -9.47 8.02
C ARG A 269 -11.51 -8.97 9.32
N ILE A 270 -10.99 -7.75 9.28
CA ILE A 270 -10.15 -7.19 10.32
C ILE A 270 -10.99 -6.30 11.24
N ARG A 271 -11.18 -6.72 12.49
CA ARG A 271 -12.10 -6.07 13.44
C ARG A 271 -11.42 -5.12 14.43
N GLY A 272 -10.12 -5.29 14.65
CA GLY A 272 -9.29 -4.46 15.52
C GLY A 272 -7.91 -4.20 14.91
N ARG A 273 -7.00 -3.58 15.67
CA ARG A 273 -5.61 -3.36 15.23
C ARG A 273 -4.88 -4.70 15.13
N THR A 274 -4.58 -5.11 13.90
CA THR A 274 -4.11 -6.46 13.60
C THR A 274 -2.78 -6.40 12.86
N ALA A 275 -1.78 -7.14 13.35
CA ALA A 275 -0.62 -7.51 12.56
C ALA A 275 -0.80 -8.95 12.08
N LEU A 276 -0.72 -9.17 10.77
CA LEU A 276 -0.84 -10.50 10.16
C LEU A 276 0.47 -10.84 9.44
N PHE A 277 1.11 -11.92 9.85
CA PHE A 277 2.36 -12.42 9.28
C PHE A 277 2.07 -13.65 8.41
N ILE A 278 2.53 -13.62 7.15
CA ILE A 278 2.36 -14.73 6.20
C ILE A 278 3.71 -15.04 5.52
N PRO A 279 4.57 -15.87 6.16
CA PRO A 279 5.88 -16.20 5.62
C PRO A 279 5.80 -16.86 4.24
N GLY A 280 4.83 -17.76 4.03
CA GLY A 280 4.63 -18.48 2.77
C GLY A 280 3.95 -17.68 1.66
N GLY A 281 3.54 -16.44 1.93
CA GLY A 281 2.86 -15.58 0.96
C GLY A 281 1.44 -16.02 0.60
N VAL A 282 0.98 -15.57 -0.56
CA VAL A 282 -0.39 -15.75 -1.05
C VAL A 282 -0.36 -16.39 -2.45
N ASN A 283 -1.14 -17.44 -2.65
CA ASN A 283 -1.33 -18.07 -3.96
C ASN A 283 -2.76 -18.60 -4.13
N LEU A 284 -3.67 -17.74 -4.61
CA LEU A 284 -5.09 -18.05 -4.80
C LEU A 284 -5.46 -18.03 -6.29
N LEU A 285 -6.26 -19.01 -6.74
CA LEU A 285 -6.76 -19.03 -8.11
C LEU A 285 -8.00 -18.17 -8.31
N GLU A 286 -8.88 -18.07 -7.30
CA GLU A 286 -10.03 -17.17 -7.35
C GLU A 286 -9.71 -15.84 -6.66
N SER A 287 -10.42 -15.46 -5.59
CA SER A 287 -10.36 -14.10 -5.05
C SER A 287 -9.77 -14.00 -3.65
N LEU A 288 -9.10 -12.89 -3.39
CA LEU A 288 -8.73 -12.43 -2.04
C LEU A 288 -9.41 -11.09 -1.75
N THR A 289 -10.19 -11.05 -0.67
CA THR A 289 -10.77 -9.82 -0.13
C THR A 289 -10.20 -9.55 1.26
N VAL A 290 -9.71 -8.34 1.48
CA VAL A 290 -9.27 -7.86 2.80
C VAL A 290 -10.20 -6.72 3.21
N ASP A 291 -11.19 -7.03 4.06
CA ASP A 291 -12.16 -6.07 4.59
C ASP A 291 -11.67 -5.53 5.95
N VAL A 292 -11.50 -4.22 6.05
CA VAL A 292 -10.99 -3.52 7.24
C VAL A 292 -11.99 -2.43 7.66
N PRO A 293 -13.18 -2.81 8.16
CA PRO A 293 -14.17 -1.84 8.61
C PRO A 293 -13.68 -1.13 9.87
N PRO A 294 -14.02 0.16 10.09
CA PRO A 294 -13.74 0.82 11.36
C PRO A 294 -14.30 0.03 12.56
N PRO A 295 -13.54 -0.15 13.66
CA PRO A 295 -12.28 0.51 13.97
C PRO A 295 -11.01 -0.24 13.51
N GLY A 296 -11.13 -1.31 12.72
CA GLY A 296 -10.02 -2.16 12.29
C GLY A 296 -8.87 -1.41 11.60
N GLU A 297 -7.67 -1.95 11.76
CA GLU A 297 -6.43 -1.57 11.08
C GLU A 297 -5.61 -2.83 10.81
N LEU A 298 -4.90 -2.89 9.69
CA LEU A 298 -4.11 -4.04 9.29
C LEU A 298 -2.68 -3.65 8.93
N ASP A 299 -1.73 -4.32 9.59
CA ASP A 299 -0.34 -4.47 9.17
C ASP A 299 -0.12 -5.87 8.62
N LEU A 300 -0.05 -6.02 7.31
CA LEU A 300 0.17 -7.29 6.63
C LEU A 300 1.65 -7.45 6.26
N PHE A 301 2.30 -8.50 6.75
CA PHE A 301 3.71 -8.81 6.49
C PHE A 301 3.84 -10.09 5.66
N LEU A 302 4.54 -10.01 4.53
CA LEU A 302 4.68 -11.09 3.54
C LEU A 302 6.17 -11.34 3.22
N SER A 303 6.59 -12.61 3.17
CA SER A 303 7.92 -12.98 2.64
C SER A 303 7.83 -13.73 1.32
N GLY A 304 6.87 -14.64 1.18
CA GLY A 304 6.63 -15.40 -0.04
C GLY A 304 5.99 -14.57 -1.16
N GLY A 305 5.83 -15.19 -2.32
CA GLY A 305 5.17 -14.57 -3.47
C GLY A 305 3.72 -14.17 -3.17
N PHE A 306 3.21 -13.19 -3.91
CA PHE A 306 1.83 -12.73 -3.81
C PHE A 306 1.15 -12.86 -5.17
N VAL A 307 0.35 -13.91 -5.32
CA VAL A 307 -0.35 -14.25 -6.56
C VAL A 307 -1.83 -14.47 -6.25
N VAL A 308 -2.68 -13.68 -6.90
CA VAL A 308 -4.14 -13.83 -6.89
C VAL A 308 -4.61 -13.78 -8.34
N SER A 309 -5.06 -14.91 -8.88
CA SER A 309 -5.41 -15.00 -10.30
C SER A 309 -6.79 -14.41 -10.61
N GLY A 310 -7.72 -14.43 -9.67
CA GLY A 310 -9.01 -13.78 -9.76
C GLY A 310 -9.01 -12.38 -9.14
N GLN A 311 -10.12 -11.98 -8.52
CA GLN A 311 -10.29 -10.62 -8.01
C GLN A 311 -9.49 -10.40 -6.71
N LEU A 312 -8.68 -9.34 -6.70
CA LEU A 312 -8.06 -8.81 -5.49
C LEU A 312 -8.77 -7.52 -5.06
N THR A 313 -9.28 -7.52 -3.83
CA THR A 313 -9.82 -6.33 -3.17
C THR A 313 -9.07 -6.13 -1.87
N LEU A 314 -8.28 -5.08 -1.76
CA LEU A 314 -7.52 -4.76 -0.56
C LEU A 314 -8.05 -3.47 0.05
N GLY A 315 -8.58 -3.54 1.27
CA GLY A 315 -9.05 -2.40 2.05
C GLY A 315 -10.26 -1.68 1.45
N SER A 316 -10.37 -0.39 1.73
CA SER A 316 -11.44 0.48 1.23
C SER A 316 -10.89 1.85 0.83
N ALA A 317 -11.32 2.36 -0.33
CA ALA A 317 -10.98 3.70 -0.80
C ALA A 317 -11.45 4.82 0.15
N THR A 318 -12.39 4.51 1.06
CA THR A 318 -12.87 5.48 2.06
C THR A 318 -11.96 5.61 3.27
N HIS A 319 -11.07 4.66 3.53
CA HIS A 319 -10.13 4.68 4.67
C HIS A 319 -8.84 3.89 4.35
N PRO A 320 -8.12 4.19 3.26
CA PRO A 320 -6.99 3.38 2.81
C PRO A 320 -5.79 3.42 3.79
N SER A 321 -5.62 4.51 4.56
CA SER A 321 -4.58 4.62 5.59
C SER A 321 -4.59 3.52 6.65
N ARG A 322 -5.71 2.80 6.82
CA ARG A 322 -5.85 1.68 7.77
C ARG A 322 -5.16 0.39 7.34
N VAL A 323 -4.75 0.28 6.07
CA VAL A 323 -4.12 -0.92 5.53
C VAL A 323 -2.69 -0.62 5.13
N ARG A 324 -1.76 -1.42 5.65
CA ARG A 324 -0.32 -1.33 5.38
C ARG A 324 0.19 -2.72 5.06
N VAL A 325 0.89 -2.86 3.94
CA VAL A 325 1.42 -4.12 3.43
C VAL A 325 2.92 -4.00 3.32
N TYR A 326 3.65 -4.92 3.94
CA TYR A 326 5.10 -4.94 4.02
C TYR A 326 5.61 -6.25 3.40
N VAL A 327 6.39 -6.14 2.32
CA VAL A 327 6.91 -7.27 1.56
C VAL A 327 8.42 -7.37 1.77
N ALA A 328 8.86 -8.47 2.39
CA ALA A 328 10.27 -8.80 2.57
C ALA A 328 10.90 -9.43 1.31
N GLY A 329 10.08 -10.04 0.46
CA GLY A 329 10.52 -10.76 -0.73
C GLY A 329 11.16 -9.87 -1.81
N THR A 330 11.98 -10.49 -2.65
CA THR A 330 12.64 -9.87 -3.82
C THR A 330 11.92 -10.16 -5.14
N GLU A 331 11.00 -11.13 -5.12
CA GLU A 331 10.24 -11.55 -6.30
C GLU A 331 9.39 -10.38 -6.84
N PRO A 332 9.21 -10.28 -8.16
CA PRO A 332 8.30 -9.30 -8.73
C PRO A 332 6.88 -9.44 -8.19
N LEU A 333 6.23 -8.29 -8.00
CA LEU A 333 4.81 -8.19 -7.71
C LEU A 333 4.08 -7.89 -9.02
N ASP A 334 3.52 -8.92 -9.64
CA ASP A 334 2.79 -8.78 -10.90
C ASP A 334 1.29 -8.56 -10.63
N VAL A 335 0.75 -7.42 -11.06
CA VAL A 335 -0.67 -7.11 -10.98
C VAL A 335 -1.22 -6.92 -12.39
N SER A 336 -1.96 -7.93 -12.85
CA SER A 336 -2.49 -7.99 -14.23
C SER A 336 -3.96 -7.65 -14.36
N ALA A 337 -4.72 -7.67 -13.26
CA ALA A 337 -6.15 -7.40 -13.24
C ALA A 337 -6.47 -5.97 -12.76
N SER A 338 -7.58 -5.42 -13.23
CA SER A 338 -8.17 -4.22 -12.65
C SER A 338 -8.72 -4.56 -11.26
N GLY A 339 -7.99 -4.18 -10.22
CA GLY A 339 -8.37 -4.36 -8.82
C GLY A 339 -8.32 -3.04 -8.05
N LEU A 340 -9.10 -2.94 -6.99
CA LEU A 340 -9.01 -1.84 -6.05
C LEU A 340 -7.87 -2.14 -5.06
N LEU A 341 -6.83 -1.31 -5.09
CA LEU A 341 -5.73 -1.37 -4.12
C LEU A 341 -5.88 -0.19 -3.16
N ALA A 342 -6.58 -0.38 -2.04
CA ALA A 342 -6.75 0.64 -1.03
C ALA A 342 -5.92 0.32 0.22
N GLY A 343 -4.68 0.81 0.23
CA GLY A 343 -3.69 0.59 1.26
C GLY A 343 -2.32 1.13 0.89
N ASN A 344 -1.38 1.03 1.83
CA ASN A 344 0.01 1.47 1.65
C ASN A 344 0.92 0.26 1.46
N LEU A 345 1.67 0.20 0.35
CA LEU A 345 2.54 -0.91 0.01
C LEU A 345 4.01 -0.53 0.19
N TYR A 346 4.73 -1.28 1.02
CA TYR A 346 6.17 -1.20 1.21
C TYR A 346 6.84 -2.50 0.75
N ALA A 347 7.51 -2.43 -0.40
CA ALA A 347 8.20 -3.54 -1.05
C ALA A 347 9.53 -3.06 -1.68
N PRO A 348 10.48 -2.54 -0.88
CA PRO A 348 11.69 -1.84 -1.36
C PRO A 348 12.63 -2.73 -2.18
N GLN A 349 12.47 -4.06 -2.09
CA GLN A 349 13.29 -5.05 -2.79
C GLN A 349 12.54 -5.72 -3.96
N ALA A 350 11.23 -5.54 -4.06
CA ALA A 350 10.41 -6.12 -5.11
C ALA A 350 10.08 -5.08 -6.18
N ARG A 351 10.12 -5.52 -7.44
CA ARG A 351 9.64 -4.70 -8.56
C ARG A 351 8.13 -4.87 -8.69
N LEU A 352 7.41 -3.77 -8.86
CA LEU A 352 5.97 -3.79 -9.15
C LEU A 352 5.76 -3.70 -10.67
N ASN A 353 5.12 -4.71 -11.23
CA ASN A 353 4.78 -4.77 -12.65
C ASN A 353 3.27 -4.64 -12.82
N LEU A 354 2.82 -3.59 -13.51
CA LEU A 354 1.42 -3.28 -13.74
C LEU A 354 1.08 -3.43 -15.21
N SER A 355 0.53 -4.58 -15.61
CA SER A 355 0.14 -4.82 -17.00
C SER A 355 -1.27 -4.30 -17.30
N GLY A 356 -2.16 -4.29 -16.30
CA GLY A 356 -3.50 -3.70 -16.35
C GLY A 356 -3.54 -2.28 -15.79
N ASN A 357 -4.68 -1.60 -15.95
CA ASN A 357 -4.92 -0.32 -15.29
C ASN A 357 -4.99 -0.52 -13.78
N ALA A 358 -4.32 0.35 -13.03
CA ALA A 358 -4.28 0.32 -11.57
C ALA A 358 -4.79 1.64 -11.00
N GLU A 359 -5.71 1.53 -10.04
CA GLU A 359 -6.17 2.63 -9.21
C GLU A 359 -5.81 2.30 -7.76
N VAL A 360 -4.91 3.09 -7.19
CA VAL A 360 -4.35 2.89 -5.86
C VAL A 360 -4.83 4.03 -4.97
N PHE A 361 -5.46 3.69 -3.85
CA PHE A 361 -5.75 4.64 -2.77
C PHE A 361 -4.75 4.36 -1.65
N GLY A 362 -3.80 5.26 -1.43
CA GLY A 362 -2.68 5.07 -0.49
C GLY A 362 -1.33 5.40 -1.10
N ALA A 363 -0.30 4.63 -0.78
CA ALA A 363 1.08 4.89 -1.17
C ALA A 363 1.79 3.64 -1.70
N LEU A 364 2.76 3.84 -2.58
CA LEU A 364 3.65 2.81 -3.10
C LEU A 364 5.10 3.13 -2.72
N PHE A 365 5.80 2.19 -2.10
CA PHE A 365 7.25 2.23 -1.92
C PHE A 365 7.81 0.92 -2.47
N VAL A 366 8.49 0.96 -3.61
CA VAL A 366 8.89 -0.25 -4.36
C VAL A 366 10.35 -0.19 -4.81
N ARG A 367 10.94 -1.35 -5.16
CA ARG A 367 12.26 -1.35 -5.80
C ARG A 367 12.21 -0.59 -7.11
N GLY A 368 11.32 -0.98 -8.01
CA GLY A 368 11.09 -0.35 -9.31
C GLY A 368 9.61 -0.47 -9.66
N LEU A 369 9.12 0.38 -10.56
CA LEU A 369 7.78 0.26 -11.12
C LEU A 369 7.85 0.25 -12.65
N GLU A 370 7.31 -0.81 -13.24
CA GLU A 370 7.12 -0.96 -14.68
C GLU A 370 5.63 -1.07 -14.96
N ALA A 371 5.08 -0.08 -15.67
CA ALA A 371 3.65 -0.01 -15.94
C ALA A 371 3.39 0.10 -17.45
N SER A 372 2.66 -0.89 -17.98
CA SER A 372 2.08 -0.81 -19.33
C SER A 372 0.61 -0.38 -19.32
N GLY A 373 -0.09 -0.55 -18.19
CA GLY A 373 -1.43 0.02 -17.97
C GLY A 373 -1.38 1.42 -17.34
N ALA A 374 -2.50 2.15 -17.37
CA ALA A 374 -2.59 3.44 -16.72
C ALA A 374 -2.55 3.29 -15.20
N VAL A 375 -1.82 4.17 -14.50
CA VAL A 375 -1.64 4.12 -13.06
C VAL A 375 -2.12 5.42 -12.45
N GLN A 376 -3.05 5.34 -11.50
CA GLN A 376 -3.52 6.46 -10.71
C GLN A 376 -3.27 6.16 -9.24
N VAL A 377 -2.56 7.06 -8.54
CA VAL A 377 -2.30 6.94 -7.10
C VAL A 377 -2.89 8.13 -6.36
N HIS A 378 -3.84 7.83 -5.48
CA HIS A 378 -4.55 8.79 -4.63
C HIS A 378 -3.98 8.69 -3.22
N HIS A 379 -3.02 9.55 -2.88
CA HIS A 379 -2.34 9.50 -1.59
C HIS A 379 -3.26 9.96 -0.47
N ASP A 380 -3.56 9.05 0.46
CA ASP A 380 -4.28 9.40 1.68
C ASP A 380 -3.30 9.90 2.74
N ALA A 381 -3.25 11.22 2.90
CA ALA A 381 -2.31 11.88 3.79
C ALA A 381 -2.60 11.61 5.29
N ASP A 382 -3.70 10.94 5.64
CA ASP A 382 -3.94 10.49 7.01
C ASP A 382 -2.87 9.51 7.51
N VAL A 383 -2.21 8.77 6.61
CA VAL A 383 -1.07 7.88 6.96
C VAL A 383 0.08 8.64 7.63
N LEU A 384 0.19 9.95 7.39
CA LEU A 384 1.18 10.85 8.01
C LEU A 384 0.86 11.22 9.47
N SER A 385 -0.27 10.73 9.98
CA SER A 385 -0.68 10.87 11.37
C SER A 385 -0.95 9.52 12.06
N ALA A 386 -0.62 8.41 11.40
CA ALA A 386 -0.86 7.06 11.92
C ALA A 386 -0.12 6.76 13.23
N GLY A 387 0.97 7.48 13.49
CA GLY A 387 1.78 7.41 14.70
C GLY A 387 1.30 8.29 15.85
N ALA A 388 0.21 9.04 15.69
CA ALA A 388 -0.31 9.92 16.75
C ALA A 388 -0.70 9.15 18.03
N ALA A 389 -1.11 7.89 17.90
CA ALA A 389 -1.41 7.02 19.04
C ALA A 389 -0.17 6.37 19.66
N CYS A 390 0.99 6.41 18.99
CA CYS A 390 2.21 5.77 19.47
C CYS A 390 2.77 6.47 20.73
N PRO A 391 3.33 5.72 21.70
CA PRO A 391 4.05 6.31 22.83
C PRO A 391 5.15 7.29 22.38
N ALA A 392 5.44 8.31 23.18
CA ALA A 392 6.55 9.22 22.93
C ALA A 392 7.87 8.41 22.80
N PRO A 393 8.76 8.79 21.85
CA PRO A 393 10.01 8.09 21.61
C PRO A 393 10.94 8.06 22.83
#